data_AF-A0A821ICM8-F1
#
_entry.id   AF-A0A821ICM8-F1
#
_cell.length_a   1.000
_cell.length_b   1.000
_cell.length_c   1.000
_cell.angle_alpha   90.00
_cell.angle_beta   90.00
_cell.angle_gamma   90.00
#
_symmetry.space_group_name_H-M   'P 1'
#
loop_
_entity.id
_entity.type
_entity.pdbx_description
1 polymer ?
#
loop_
_entity_poly.entity_id
_entity_poly.type
_entity_poly.pdbx_seq_one_letter_code
_entity_poly.pdbx_strand_id
1 'polypeptide(L)'
;SNIESIYHATEAAKTLTNCKLSVEDYRSTISSTIQSDKSTTAEIYYAVCSSVNLGLNIVESTIEKRLNTLAKTDDSILSQGYALLTGAQLSPAIAKYYADTINDLVQQADELDGRILQYEGGISTTAFIFDAFYEVSEKASSSIKIDPKQLIKFANYFSTKRHVATLRSAYYLTKAFKHLSDNKNSIPIVVTRASPSEVNLQNPSVLVSVTNLFGQTVGEMTVTADSAKRNEDGVVVISKQKLTPKSSDFTIYELPFYDKKIPRGFYTIHLTLTPSTNGKFIGLTDHTIDVKV
;
A
#
# COMPACT_ATOMS: atom_id res chain seq x y z
N SER A 1 20.26 8.75 -27.01
CA SER A 1 19.89 8.64 -25.59
C SER A 1 19.70 7.18 -25.22
N ASN A 2 19.99 6.75 -23.98
CA ASN A 2 19.64 5.39 -23.55
C ASN A 2 18.13 5.28 -23.28
N ILE A 3 17.60 4.06 -23.20
CA ILE A 3 16.15 3.85 -23.09
C ILE A 3 15.56 4.40 -21.80
N GLU A 4 16.29 4.33 -20.69
CA GLU A 4 15.85 4.88 -19.39
C GLU A 4 15.65 6.40 -19.45
N SER A 5 16.56 7.14 -20.09
CA SER A 5 16.42 8.58 -20.28
C SER A 5 15.21 8.93 -21.14
N ILE A 6 14.94 8.12 -22.18
CA ILE A 6 13.77 8.28 -23.05
C ILE A 6 12.49 8.04 -22.25
N TYR A 7 12.45 6.99 -21.44
CA TYR A 7 11.33 6.69 -20.55
C TYR A 7 11.02 7.87 -19.63
N HIS A 8 12.02 8.38 -18.89
CA HIS A 8 11.80 9.51 -18.00
C HIS A 8 11.38 10.78 -18.74
N ALA A 9 11.92 11.05 -19.94
CA ALA A 9 11.49 12.18 -20.75
C ALA A 9 10.02 12.04 -21.17
N THR A 10 9.59 10.86 -21.63
CA THR A 10 8.21 10.64 -22.07
C THR A 10 7.20 10.67 -20.92
N GLU A 11 7.54 10.12 -19.75
CA GLU A 11 6.72 10.22 -18.53
C GLU A 11 6.56 11.67 -18.06
N ALA A 12 7.65 12.44 -18.07
CA ALA A 12 7.60 13.87 -17.75
C ALA A 12 6.73 14.64 -18.75
N ALA A 13 6.90 14.37 -20.05
CA ALA A 13 6.13 15.03 -21.10
C ALA A 13 4.63 14.76 -21.01
N LYS A 14 4.23 13.53 -20.64
CA LYS A 14 2.83 13.16 -20.40
C LYS A 14 2.20 13.95 -19.26
N THR A 15 2.99 14.31 -18.24
CA THR A 15 2.51 15.02 -17.05
C THR A 15 2.50 16.54 -17.25
N LEU A 16 3.41 17.08 -18.08
CA LEU A 16 3.57 18.51 -18.31
C LEU A 16 2.70 18.99 -19.47
N THR A 17 1.77 19.92 -19.21
CA THR A 17 0.67 20.32 -20.11
C THR A 17 1.08 20.92 -21.46
N ASN A 18 2.37 21.22 -21.69
CA ASN A 18 2.88 21.82 -22.93
C ASN A 18 4.23 21.23 -23.39
N CYS A 19 4.63 20.06 -22.88
CA CYS A 19 5.89 19.43 -23.28
C CYS A 19 5.63 18.49 -24.46
N LYS A 20 6.11 18.86 -25.66
CA LYS A 20 6.01 18.02 -26.86
C LYS A 20 7.37 17.41 -27.16
N LEU A 21 7.41 16.08 -27.22
CA LEU A 21 8.58 15.33 -27.66
C LEU A 21 8.40 14.91 -29.12
N SER A 22 9.49 14.98 -29.89
CA SER A 22 9.54 14.41 -31.23
C SER A 22 9.60 12.88 -31.15
N VAL A 23 8.67 12.20 -31.81
CA VAL A 23 8.61 10.73 -31.85
C VAL A 23 9.79 10.16 -32.63
N GLU A 24 10.20 10.82 -33.71
CA GLU A 24 11.27 10.34 -34.60
C GLU A 24 12.63 10.26 -33.91
N ASP A 25 12.86 11.11 -32.92
CA ASP A 25 14.11 11.16 -32.15
C ASP A 25 14.35 9.88 -31.33
N TYR A 26 13.27 9.15 -31.00
CA TYR A 26 13.29 8.04 -30.05
C TYR A 26 12.87 6.69 -30.64
N ARG A 27 12.17 6.69 -31.79
CA ARG A 27 11.60 5.49 -32.41
C ARG A 27 12.61 4.37 -32.58
N SER A 28 13.79 4.65 -33.15
CA SER A 28 14.79 3.61 -33.44
C SER A 28 15.30 2.93 -32.17
N THR A 29 15.55 3.70 -31.11
CA THR A 29 16.08 3.19 -29.83
C THR A 29 15.02 2.37 -29.10
N ILE A 30 13.76 2.81 -29.13
CA ILE A 30 12.64 2.06 -28.55
C ILE A 30 12.47 0.72 -29.27
N SER A 31 12.40 0.73 -30.60
CA SER A 31 12.23 -0.48 -31.41
C SER A 31 13.41 -1.44 -31.26
N SER A 32 14.65 -0.94 -31.25
CA SER A 32 15.83 -1.78 -31.05
C SER A 32 15.86 -2.41 -29.67
N THR A 33 15.40 -1.69 -28.63
CA THR A 33 15.33 -2.21 -27.26
C THR A 33 14.33 -3.36 -27.16
N ILE A 34 13.14 -3.22 -27.76
CA ILE A 34 12.11 -4.26 -27.77
C ILE A 34 12.57 -5.53 -28.50
N GLN A 35 13.33 -5.37 -29.58
CA GLN A 35 13.75 -6.49 -30.44
C GLN A 35 15.03 -7.19 -29.94
N SER A 36 15.88 -6.47 -29.21
CA SER A 36 17.19 -6.94 -28.79
C SER A 36 17.12 -8.11 -27.80
N ASP A 37 17.95 -9.13 -28.04
CA ASP A 37 18.14 -10.26 -27.12
C ASP A 37 18.93 -9.93 -25.86
N LYS A 38 19.54 -8.75 -25.81
CA LYS A 38 20.37 -8.29 -24.70
C LYS A 38 19.62 -7.38 -23.73
N SER A 39 18.40 -6.97 -24.07
CA SER A 39 17.62 -6.07 -23.25
C SER A 39 17.11 -6.77 -22.00
N THR A 40 17.25 -6.11 -20.86
CA THR A 40 16.71 -6.56 -19.57
C THR A 40 15.20 -6.32 -19.45
N THR A 41 14.55 -6.93 -18.48
CA THR A 41 13.11 -6.73 -18.22
C THR A 41 12.77 -5.27 -17.94
N ALA A 42 13.65 -4.54 -17.24
CA ALA A 42 13.51 -3.12 -16.98
C ALA A 42 13.55 -2.28 -18.27
N GLU A 43 14.48 -2.59 -19.18
CA GLU A 43 14.60 -1.90 -20.46
C GLU A 43 13.40 -2.15 -21.37
N ILE A 44 12.85 -3.38 -21.35
CA ILE A 44 11.59 -3.69 -22.04
C ILE A 44 10.44 -2.86 -21.46
N TYR A 45 10.32 -2.77 -20.13
CA TYR A 45 9.32 -1.92 -19.48
C TYR A 45 9.45 -0.45 -19.91
N TYR A 46 10.67 0.11 -19.85
CA TYR A 46 10.95 1.48 -20.27
C TYR A 46 10.57 1.73 -21.73
N ALA A 47 10.87 0.78 -22.62
CA ALA A 47 10.53 0.88 -24.04
C ALA A 47 9.02 0.79 -24.31
N VAL A 48 8.31 -0.08 -23.59
CA VAL A 48 6.85 -0.22 -23.70
C VAL A 48 6.15 1.05 -23.20
N CYS A 49 6.49 1.57 -22.02
CA CYS A 49 5.93 2.83 -21.52
C CYS A 49 6.20 4.00 -22.47
N SER A 50 7.44 4.11 -22.98
CA SER A 50 7.79 5.15 -23.96
C SER A 50 6.96 5.01 -25.24
N SER A 51 6.73 3.79 -25.70
CA SER A 51 5.89 3.51 -26.87
C SER A 51 4.46 3.98 -26.65
N VAL A 52 3.86 3.63 -25.52
CA VAL A 52 2.49 4.06 -25.15
C VAL A 52 2.41 5.58 -25.08
N ASN A 53 3.35 6.23 -24.39
CA ASN A 53 3.34 7.68 -24.20
C ASN A 53 3.53 8.46 -25.51
N LEU A 54 4.25 7.89 -26.49
CA LEU A 54 4.46 8.48 -27.81
C LEU A 54 3.42 8.04 -28.86
N GLY A 55 2.44 7.20 -28.49
CA GLY A 55 1.42 6.70 -29.41
C GLY A 55 1.99 5.74 -30.48
N LEU A 56 3.09 5.05 -30.18
CA LEU A 56 3.67 4.04 -31.05
C LEU A 56 2.87 2.74 -30.98
N ASN A 57 2.73 2.07 -32.12
CA ASN A 57 2.08 0.76 -32.16
C ASN A 57 2.95 -0.30 -31.46
N ILE A 58 2.34 -1.10 -30.59
CA ILE A 58 3.01 -2.16 -29.84
C ILE A 58 2.49 -3.51 -30.35
N VAL A 59 3.43 -4.37 -30.74
CA VAL A 59 3.12 -5.76 -31.10
C VAL A 59 3.17 -6.59 -29.82
N GLU A 60 2.02 -6.73 -29.14
CA GLU A 60 1.95 -7.33 -27.81
C GLU A 60 2.56 -8.74 -27.74
N SER A 61 2.34 -9.57 -28.76
CA SER A 61 2.91 -10.93 -28.84
C SER A 61 4.44 -10.95 -28.86
N THR A 62 5.07 -9.88 -29.39
CA THR A 62 6.53 -9.73 -29.32
C THR A 62 6.95 -9.45 -27.89
N ILE A 63 6.25 -8.56 -27.18
CA ILE A 63 6.54 -8.23 -25.79
C ILE A 63 6.37 -9.45 -24.89
N GLU A 64 5.27 -10.19 -25.03
CA GLU A 64 5.04 -11.42 -24.27
C GLU A 64 6.15 -12.45 -24.48
N LYS A 65 6.56 -12.66 -25.74
CA LYS A 65 7.68 -13.56 -26.06
C LYS A 65 8.99 -13.10 -25.40
N ARG A 66 9.25 -11.78 -25.38
CA ARG A 66 10.43 -11.22 -24.70
C ARG A 66 10.38 -11.50 -23.20
N LEU A 67 9.28 -11.13 -22.54
CA LEU A 67 9.12 -11.29 -21.10
C LEU A 67 9.19 -12.76 -20.67
N ASN A 68 8.57 -13.67 -21.42
CA ASN A 68 8.66 -15.12 -21.18
C ASN A 68 10.07 -15.69 -21.35
N THR A 69 10.90 -15.06 -22.19
CA THR A 69 12.30 -15.47 -22.35
C THR A 69 13.14 -14.97 -21.17
N LEU A 70 12.93 -13.71 -20.76
CA LEU A 70 13.63 -13.09 -19.64
C LEU A 70 13.31 -13.74 -18.29
N ALA A 71 12.06 -14.15 -18.09
CA ALA A 71 11.64 -14.86 -16.88
C ALA A 71 12.36 -16.21 -16.66
N LYS A 72 12.98 -16.77 -17.70
CA LYS A 72 13.80 -18.01 -17.58
C LYS A 72 15.22 -17.74 -17.11
N THR A 73 15.68 -16.49 -17.22
CA THR A 73 17.07 -16.10 -16.93
C THR A 73 17.20 -15.17 -15.73
N ASP A 74 16.11 -14.47 -15.38
CA ASP A 74 16.04 -13.56 -14.25
C ASP A 74 14.65 -13.65 -13.60
N ASP A 75 14.58 -14.43 -12.53
CA ASP A 75 13.41 -14.62 -11.69
C ASP A 75 13.42 -13.71 -10.46
N SER A 76 14.27 -12.68 -10.43
CA SER A 76 14.30 -11.73 -9.33
C SER A 76 12.97 -10.97 -9.22
N ILE A 77 12.63 -10.60 -7.98
CA ILE A 77 11.41 -9.87 -7.67
C ILE A 77 11.31 -8.52 -8.41
N LEU A 78 12.45 -7.88 -8.69
CA LEU A 78 12.51 -6.65 -9.47
C LEU A 78 12.18 -6.90 -10.94
N SER A 79 12.76 -7.95 -11.54
CA SER A 79 12.44 -8.37 -12.92
C SER A 79 10.94 -8.67 -13.05
N GLN A 80 10.37 -9.43 -12.12
CA GLN A 80 8.94 -9.74 -12.08
C GLN A 80 8.09 -8.47 -11.92
N GLY A 81 8.48 -7.54 -11.05
CA GLY A 81 7.79 -6.25 -10.88
C GLY A 81 7.76 -5.42 -12.18
N TYR A 82 8.86 -5.37 -12.94
CA TYR A 82 8.86 -4.73 -14.26
C TYR A 82 7.99 -5.47 -15.27
N ALA A 83 7.94 -6.80 -15.24
CA ALA A 83 7.06 -7.58 -16.11
C ALA A 83 5.58 -7.28 -15.82
N LEU A 84 5.18 -7.21 -14.55
CA LEU A 84 3.82 -6.82 -14.14
C LEU A 84 3.46 -5.41 -14.63
N LEU A 85 4.34 -4.43 -14.42
CA LEU A 85 4.11 -3.06 -14.87
C LEU A 85 4.07 -2.96 -16.40
N THR A 86 4.85 -3.79 -17.11
CA THR A 86 4.76 -3.90 -18.56
C THR A 86 3.40 -4.44 -18.96
N GLY A 87 2.93 -5.52 -18.32
CA GLY A 87 1.59 -6.07 -18.51
C GLY A 87 0.46 -5.04 -18.30
N ALA A 88 0.63 -4.14 -17.33
CA ALA A 88 -0.32 -3.04 -17.08
C ALA A 88 -0.43 -2.02 -18.24
N GLN A 89 0.55 -1.98 -19.14
CA GLN A 89 0.54 -1.12 -20.34
C GLN A 89 -0.09 -1.79 -21.57
N LEU A 90 -0.32 -3.11 -21.54
CA LEU A 90 -0.79 -3.91 -22.68
C LEU A 90 -2.31 -4.14 -22.60
N SER A 91 -2.85 -5.07 -23.39
CA SER A 91 -4.28 -5.38 -23.38
C SER A 91 -4.75 -5.93 -22.02
N PRO A 92 -6.05 -5.77 -21.67
CA PRO A 92 -6.61 -6.33 -20.43
C PRO A 92 -6.43 -7.85 -20.30
N ALA A 93 -6.37 -8.58 -21.41
CA ALA A 93 -6.13 -10.02 -21.42
C ALA A 93 -4.71 -10.36 -20.91
N ILE A 94 -3.70 -9.62 -21.38
CA ILE A 94 -2.31 -9.79 -20.91
C ILE A 94 -2.17 -9.31 -19.48
N ALA A 95 -2.75 -8.17 -19.13
CA ALA A 95 -2.76 -7.70 -17.75
C ALA A 95 -3.39 -8.75 -16.80
N LYS A 96 -4.46 -9.42 -17.23
CA LYS A 96 -5.08 -10.50 -16.45
C LYS A 96 -4.12 -11.67 -16.21
N TYR A 97 -3.37 -12.10 -17.23
CA TYR A 97 -2.37 -13.16 -17.08
C TYR A 97 -1.34 -12.82 -16.00
N TYR A 98 -0.80 -11.60 -16.02
CA TYR A 98 0.15 -11.13 -15.01
C TYR A 98 -0.50 -10.95 -13.63
N ALA A 99 -1.73 -10.43 -13.57
CA ALA A 99 -2.47 -10.29 -12.32
C ALA A 99 -2.75 -11.65 -11.64
N ASP A 100 -2.90 -12.72 -12.42
CA ASP A 100 -3.08 -14.07 -11.89
C ASP A 100 -1.81 -14.62 -11.21
N THR A 101 -0.63 -14.04 -11.45
CA THR A 101 0.64 -14.40 -10.78
C THR A 101 0.87 -13.70 -9.43
N ILE A 102 0.06 -12.67 -9.10
CA ILE A 102 0.27 -11.83 -7.89
C ILE A 102 0.33 -12.67 -6.61
N ASN A 103 -0.55 -13.67 -6.49
CA ASN A 103 -0.59 -14.52 -5.29
C ASN A 103 0.72 -15.26 -5.09
N ASP A 104 1.31 -15.82 -6.15
CA ASP A 104 2.59 -16.52 -6.07
C ASP A 104 3.72 -15.57 -5.67
N LEU A 105 3.69 -14.33 -6.17
CA LEU A 105 4.65 -13.30 -5.83
C LEU A 105 4.53 -12.86 -4.37
N VAL A 106 3.31 -12.75 -3.84
CA VAL A 106 3.09 -12.43 -2.42
C VAL A 106 3.66 -13.51 -1.52
N GLN A 107 3.59 -14.78 -1.91
CA GLN A 107 4.17 -15.88 -1.13
C GLN A 107 5.70 -15.90 -1.11
N GLN A 108 6.35 -15.17 -2.01
CA GLN A 108 7.81 -14.98 -2.00
C GLN A 108 8.24 -13.87 -1.04
N ALA A 109 7.31 -13.10 -0.46
CA ALA A 109 7.66 -12.06 0.50
C ALA A 109 8.13 -12.68 1.83
N ASP A 110 9.18 -12.08 2.40
CA ASP A 110 9.67 -12.42 3.72
C ASP A 110 8.70 -11.92 4.78
N GLU A 111 8.32 -12.83 5.68
CA GLU A 111 7.55 -12.50 6.87
C GLU A 111 8.47 -12.30 8.07
N LEU A 112 8.38 -11.13 8.71
CA LEU A 112 9.12 -10.84 9.95
C LEU A 112 8.15 -10.72 11.13
N ASP A 113 8.45 -11.47 12.19
CA ASP A 113 7.74 -11.51 13.48
C ASP A 113 6.21 -11.68 13.38
N GLY A 114 5.71 -12.27 12.29
CA GLY A 114 4.28 -12.44 12.07
C GLY A 114 3.52 -11.17 11.69
N ARG A 115 4.21 -10.03 11.58
CA ARG A 115 3.58 -8.68 11.58
C ARG A 115 3.79 -7.88 10.32
N ILE A 116 4.86 -8.15 9.57
CA ILE A 116 5.23 -7.41 8.37
C ILE A 116 5.61 -8.36 7.23
N LEU A 117 5.31 -7.94 6.00
CA LEU A 117 5.75 -8.57 4.77
C LEU A 117 6.63 -7.59 4.01
N GLN A 118 7.75 -8.08 3.52
CA GLN A 118 8.70 -7.31 2.71
C GLN A 118 9.39 -8.21 1.69
N TYR A 119 10.09 -7.61 0.73
CA TYR A 119 11.00 -8.34 -0.13
C TYR A 119 12.44 -7.93 0.16
N GLU A 120 13.38 -8.77 -0.24
CA GLU A 120 14.78 -8.41 -0.36
C GLU A 120 14.95 -7.13 -1.20
N GLY A 121 15.83 -6.22 -0.78
CA GLY A 121 15.96 -4.88 -1.35
C GLY A 121 15.15 -3.79 -0.63
N GLY A 122 14.39 -4.16 0.40
CA GLY A 122 13.80 -3.23 1.36
C GLY A 122 12.71 -2.35 0.75
N ILE A 123 12.51 -1.14 1.32
CA ILE A 123 11.33 -0.32 1.04
C ILE A 123 11.16 0.03 -0.44
N SER A 124 12.25 0.24 -1.16
CA SER A 124 12.20 0.57 -2.57
C SER A 124 11.64 -0.58 -3.40
N THR A 125 12.13 -1.80 -3.19
CA THR A 125 11.67 -3.00 -3.90
C THR A 125 10.26 -3.37 -3.49
N THR A 126 9.99 -3.41 -2.17
CA THR A 126 8.66 -3.79 -1.67
C THR A 126 7.57 -2.84 -2.15
N ALA A 127 7.78 -1.53 -2.09
CA ALA A 127 6.78 -0.57 -2.55
C ALA A 127 6.62 -0.57 -4.09
N PHE A 128 7.71 -0.80 -4.82
CA PHE A 128 7.69 -0.91 -6.28
C PHE A 128 6.85 -2.09 -6.76
N ILE A 129 7.08 -3.29 -6.22
CA ILE A 129 6.29 -4.46 -6.64
C ILE A 129 4.85 -4.38 -6.14
N PHE A 130 4.63 -3.82 -4.96
CA PHE A 130 3.29 -3.60 -4.44
C PHE A 130 2.49 -2.66 -5.36
N ASP A 131 3.10 -1.57 -5.85
CA ASP A 131 2.50 -0.72 -6.88
C ASP A 131 2.19 -1.52 -8.16
N ALA A 132 3.12 -2.36 -8.61
CA ALA A 132 2.93 -3.19 -9.80
C ALA A 132 1.72 -4.13 -9.69
N PHE A 133 1.46 -4.71 -8.51
CA PHE A 133 0.28 -5.56 -8.27
C PHE A 133 -1.03 -4.81 -8.50
N TYR A 134 -1.12 -3.56 -8.06
CA TYR A 134 -2.33 -2.75 -8.21
C TYR A 134 -2.49 -2.27 -9.66
N GLU A 135 -1.44 -1.74 -10.27
CA GLU A 135 -1.48 -1.21 -11.65
C GLU A 135 -1.93 -2.30 -12.64
N VAL A 136 -1.41 -3.53 -12.51
CA VAL A 136 -1.79 -4.63 -13.40
C VAL A 136 -3.20 -5.16 -13.11
N SER A 137 -3.62 -5.20 -11.83
CA SER A 137 -4.98 -5.60 -11.45
C SER A 137 -6.02 -4.59 -11.95
N GLU A 138 -5.72 -3.29 -11.84
CA GLU A 138 -6.58 -2.22 -12.35
C GLU A 138 -6.74 -2.34 -13.87
N LYS A 139 -5.63 -2.53 -14.59
CA LYS A 139 -5.66 -2.75 -16.04
C LYS A 139 -6.48 -3.99 -16.42
N ALA A 140 -6.37 -5.06 -15.64
CA ALA A 140 -7.14 -6.29 -15.82
C ALA A 140 -8.63 -6.14 -15.41
N SER A 141 -9.03 -4.99 -14.86
CA SER A 141 -10.36 -4.78 -14.25
C SER A 141 -10.71 -5.84 -13.21
N SER A 142 -9.70 -6.36 -12.50
CA SER A 142 -9.84 -7.40 -11.48
C SER A 142 -9.57 -6.84 -10.09
N SER A 143 -10.08 -7.52 -9.08
CA SER A 143 -9.69 -7.23 -7.70
C SER A 143 -8.30 -7.82 -7.45
N ILE A 144 -7.48 -7.08 -6.70
CA ILE A 144 -6.18 -7.58 -6.28
C ILE A 144 -6.35 -8.87 -5.46
N LYS A 145 -5.62 -9.92 -5.83
CA LYS A 145 -5.70 -11.24 -5.20
C LYS A 145 -4.66 -11.38 -4.08
N ILE A 146 -4.79 -10.56 -3.04
CA ILE A 146 -3.95 -10.63 -1.83
C ILE A 146 -4.85 -10.85 -0.63
N ASP A 147 -4.47 -11.78 0.26
CA ASP A 147 -5.22 -12.03 1.49
C ASP A 147 -5.25 -10.76 2.39
N PRO A 148 -6.38 -10.42 3.02
CA PRO A 148 -6.47 -9.26 3.91
C PRO A 148 -5.40 -9.21 5.00
N LYS A 149 -4.98 -10.34 5.58
CA LYS A 149 -3.92 -10.36 6.59
C LYS A 149 -2.57 -10.02 5.97
N GLN A 150 -2.28 -10.49 4.76
CA GLN A 150 -1.07 -10.13 4.03
C GLN A 150 -1.06 -8.64 3.67
N LEU A 151 -2.19 -8.08 3.24
CA LEU A 151 -2.32 -6.63 3.02
C LEU A 151 -2.03 -5.82 4.30
N ILE A 152 -2.53 -6.26 5.46
CA ILE A 152 -2.22 -5.63 6.74
C ILE A 152 -0.72 -5.71 7.04
N LYS A 153 -0.06 -6.84 6.77
CA LYS A 153 1.39 -6.99 6.97
C LYS A 153 2.21 -6.05 6.06
N PHE A 154 1.82 -5.86 4.80
CA PHE A 154 2.43 -4.84 3.94
C PHE A 154 2.16 -3.42 4.46
N ALA A 155 0.93 -3.12 4.87
CA ALA A 155 0.56 -1.82 5.43
C ALA A 155 1.39 -1.48 6.69
N ASN A 156 1.59 -2.46 7.57
CA ASN A 156 2.45 -2.33 8.74
C ASN A 156 3.89 -2.06 8.32
N TYR A 157 4.43 -2.83 7.37
CA TYR A 157 5.78 -2.61 6.85
C TYR A 157 5.97 -1.17 6.37
N PHE A 158 5.10 -0.69 5.48
CA PHE A 158 5.16 0.67 4.94
C PHE A 158 5.05 1.74 6.04
N SER A 159 4.18 1.53 7.03
CA SER A 159 3.98 2.45 8.16
C SER A 159 5.22 2.59 9.07
N THR A 160 6.10 1.57 9.12
CA THR A 160 7.38 1.68 9.84
C THR A 160 8.41 2.55 9.12
N LYS A 161 8.26 2.80 7.80
CA LYS A 161 9.24 3.48 6.96
C LYS A 161 8.93 4.96 6.80
N ARG A 162 8.91 5.69 7.93
CA ARG A 162 8.65 7.15 7.95
C ARG A 162 9.72 8.00 7.25
N HIS A 163 10.92 7.43 7.08
CA HIS A 163 12.03 8.08 6.40
C HIS A 163 12.54 7.17 5.30
N VAL A 164 12.68 7.74 4.11
CA VAL A 164 13.20 7.05 2.92
C VAL A 164 14.37 7.86 2.36
N ALA A 165 15.43 7.17 1.96
CA ALA A 165 16.69 7.80 1.56
C ALA A 165 16.68 8.34 0.12
N THR A 166 15.75 7.88 -0.73
CA THR A 166 15.73 8.23 -2.15
C THR A 166 14.36 8.71 -2.60
N LEU A 167 14.34 9.58 -3.62
CA LEU A 167 13.10 10.04 -4.26
C LEU A 167 12.31 8.88 -4.88
N ARG A 168 12.99 7.89 -5.45
CA ARG A 168 12.34 6.68 -5.99
C ARG A 168 11.58 5.93 -4.91
N SER A 169 12.18 5.71 -3.74
CA SER A 169 11.52 5.05 -2.62
C SER A 169 10.35 5.89 -2.08
N ALA A 170 10.49 7.21 -2.01
CA ALA A 170 9.39 8.11 -1.61
C ALA A 170 8.21 8.04 -2.58
N TYR A 171 8.50 8.05 -3.88
CA TYR A 171 7.49 7.94 -4.94
C TYR A 171 6.68 6.65 -4.82
N TYR A 172 7.34 5.49 -4.79
CA TYR A 172 6.63 4.21 -4.71
C TYR A 172 5.96 3.99 -3.35
N LEU A 173 6.55 4.45 -2.25
CA LEU A 173 5.89 4.40 -0.94
C LEU A 173 4.59 5.22 -0.93
N THR A 174 4.60 6.39 -1.57
CA THR A 174 3.38 7.22 -1.71
C THR A 174 2.32 6.51 -2.54
N LYS A 175 2.70 5.84 -3.63
CA LYS A 175 1.79 5.01 -4.43
C LYS A 175 1.22 3.84 -3.61
N ALA A 176 2.05 3.14 -2.84
CA ALA A 176 1.59 2.07 -1.96
C ALA A 176 0.57 2.58 -0.92
N PHE A 177 0.81 3.74 -0.29
CA PHE A 177 -0.17 4.36 0.61
C PHE A 177 -1.46 4.75 -0.10
N LYS A 178 -1.38 5.23 -1.34
CA LYS A 178 -2.56 5.52 -2.16
C LYS A 178 -3.39 4.27 -2.42
N HIS A 179 -2.76 3.21 -2.89
CA HIS A 179 -3.42 1.92 -3.14
C HIS A 179 -4.07 1.34 -1.89
N LEU A 180 -3.45 1.49 -0.72
CA LEU A 180 -4.01 1.01 0.55
C LEU A 180 -5.09 1.95 1.14
N SER A 181 -5.10 3.23 0.76
CA SER A 181 -6.03 4.23 1.31
C SER A 181 -7.29 4.42 0.47
N ASP A 182 -7.18 4.18 -0.84
CA ASP A 182 -8.23 4.41 -1.83
C ASP A 182 -8.29 3.23 -2.80
N ASN A 183 -8.99 2.17 -2.39
CA ASN A 183 -9.30 1.05 -3.25
C ASN A 183 -10.70 0.50 -3.00
N LYS A 184 -11.17 -0.34 -3.91
CA LYS A 184 -12.56 -0.80 -3.94
C LYS A 184 -12.90 -1.81 -2.83
N ASN A 185 -11.94 -2.59 -2.32
CA ASN A 185 -12.25 -3.85 -1.65
C ASN A 185 -11.52 -4.11 -0.31
N SER A 186 -10.40 -3.44 -0.02
CA SER A 186 -9.51 -3.78 1.09
C SER A 186 -8.68 -2.57 1.55
N ILE A 187 -9.29 -1.69 2.35
CA ILE A 187 -8.68 -0.52 2.96
C ILE A 187 -8.33 -0.84 4.43
N PRO A 188 -7.04 -0.92 4.80
CA PRO A 188 -6.65 -1.09 6.20
C PRO A 188 -7.06 0.12 7.04
N ILE A 189 -7.64 -0.16 8.21
CA ILE A 189 -7.93 0.86 9.21
C ILE A 189 -6.72 1.07 10.11
N VAL A 190 -6.42 2.34 10.34
CA VAL A 190 -5.38 2.81 11.25
C VAL A 190 -6.04 3.35 12.50
N VAL A 191 -5.66 2.77 13.64
CA VAL A 191 -6.10 3.21 14.96
C VAL A 191 -4.89 3.75 15.71
N THR A 192 -4.96 5.01 16.14
CA THR A 192 -3.88 5.65 16.91
C THR A 192 -4.45 6.45 18.07
N ARG A 193 -3.64 6.68 19.11
CA ARG A 193 -4.01 7.56 20.22
C ARG A 193 -3.85 9.02 19.79
N ALA A 194 -4.92 9.78 19.85
CA ALA A 194 -4.94 11.23 19.56
C ALA A 194 -4.70 12.09 20.82
N SER A 195 -4.92 11.54 22.01
CA SER A 195 -4.62 12.20 23.28
C SER A 195 -3.20 11.89 23.78
N PRO A 196 -2.71 12.63 24.81
CA PRO A 196 -1.57 12.21 25.60
C PRO A 196 -1.72 10.79 26.17
N SER A 197 -0.60 10.17 26.53
CA SER A 197 -0.60 8.86 27.21
C SER A 197 -1.14 8.95 28.64
N GLU A 198 -1.01 10.10 29.27
CA GLU A 198 -1.44 10.34 30.65
C GLU A 198 -2.91 10.75 30.71
N VAL A 199 -3.70 9.97 31.44
CA VAL A 199 -5.07 10.28 31.82
C VAL A 199 -5.04 10.92 33.21
N ASN A 200 -5.54 12.14 33.33
CA ASN A 200 -5.59 12.88 34.59
C ASN A 200 -6.73 13.91 34.57
N LEU A 201 -6.83 14.76 35.59
CA LEU A 201 -7.88 15.77 35.67
C LEU A 201 -7.89 16.75 34.47
N GLN A 202 -6.73 17.04 33.87
CA GLN A 202 -6.61 17.91 32.69
C GLN A 202 -6.92 17.16 31.39
N ASN A 203 -6.60 15.86 31.34
CA ASN A 203 -6.87 14.98 30.20
C ASN A 203 -7.72 13.77 30.68
N PRO A 204 -9.02 13.95 30.94
CA PRO A 204 -9.84 12.94 31.61
C PRO A 204 -10.22 11.76 30.71
N SER A 205 -10.00 11.89 29.40
CA SER A 205 -10.43 10.93 28.40
C SER A 205 -9.26 10.48 27.53
N VAL A 206 -9.36 9.25 27.03
CA VAL A 206 -8.51 8.74 25.96
C VAL A 206 -9.18 9.09 24.64
N LEU A 207 -8.47 9.82 23.78
CA LEU A 207 -8.94 10.11 22.42
C LEU A 207 -8.26 9.15 21.44
N VAL A 208 -9.06 8.56 20.58
CA VAL A 208 -8.64 7.58 19.58
C VAL A 208 -8.94 8.13 18.19
N SER A 209 -7.93 8.15 17.33
CA SER A 209 -8.07 8.45 15.90
C SER A 209 -8.31 7.17 15.11
N VAL A 210 -9.31 7.18 14.25
CA VAL A 210 -9.68 6.08 13.34
C VAL A 210 -9.71 6.61 11.91
N THR A 211 -8.75 6.20 11.10
CA THR A 211 -8.54 6.73 9.74
C THR A 211 -8.06 5.65 8.77
N ASN A 212 -7.91 5.99 7.49
CA ASN A 212 -7.05 5.23 6.59
C ASN A 212 -5.56 5.61 6.78
N LEU A 213 -4.66 5.06 5.97
CA LEU A 213 -3.21 5.33 6.05
C LEU A 213 -2.82 6.78 5.70
N PHE A 214 -3.66 7.52 4.99
CA PHE A 214 -3.47 8.95 4.76
C PHE A 214 -4.10 9.85 5.83
N GLY A 215 -4.66 9.29 6.91
CA GLY A 215 -5.33 10.08 7.94
C GLY A 215 -6.69 10.61 7.50
N GLN A 216 -7.27 10.10 6.41
CA GLN A 216 -8.58 10.51 5.93
C GLN A 216 -9.68 9.75 6.66
N THR A 217 -10.87 10.35 6.72
CA THR A 217 -12.07 9.72 7.29
C THR A 217 -12.42 8.43 6.57
N VAL A 218 -12.87 7.45 7.36
CA VAL A 218 -13.37 6.14 6.90
C VAL A 218 -14.87 6.01 7.10
N GLY A 219 -15.56 7.14 7.35
CA GLY A 219 -16.97 7.18 7.68
C GLY A 219 -17.25 6.74 9.11
N GLU A 220 -18.54 6.66 9.44
CA GLU A 220 -18.98 6.30 10.79
C GLU A 220 -18.62 4.84 11.14
N MET A 221 -17.92 4.69 12.26
CA MET A 221 -17.65 3.40 12.89
C MET A 221 -18.19 3.36 14.32
N THR A 222 -18.66 2.18 14.72
CA THR A 222 -18.79 1.85 16.15
C THR A 222 -17.43 1.39 16.66
N VAL A 223 -16.83 2.16 17.56
CA VAL A 223 -15.56 1.80 18.21
C VAL A 223 -15.85 1.33 19.63
N THR A 224 -15.37 0.14 19.98
CA THR A 224 -15.61 -0.49 21.28
C THR A 224 -14.29 -0.80 21.97
N ALA A 225 -14.13 -0.32 23.20
CA ALA A 225 -13.13 -0.81 24.15
C ALA A 225 -13.62 -2.13 24.72
N ASP A 226 -13.15 -3.24 24.12
CA ASP A 226 -13.50 -4.60 24.56
C ASP A 226 -13.00 -4.84 25.98
N SER A 227 -11.79 -4.40 26.26
CA SER A 227 -11.24 -4.36 27.61
C SER A 227 -10.21 -3.25 27.79
N ALA A 228 -10.08 -2.74 29.01
CA ALA A 228 -8.87 -2.07 29.46
C ALA A 228 -8.30 -2.87 30.63
N LYS A 229 -7.06 -3.35 30.50
CA LYS A 229 -6.41 -4.22 31.48
C LYS A 229 -5.23 -3.50 32.10
N ARG A 230 -5.09 -3.59 33.42
CA ARG A 230 -3.87 -3.13 34.11
C ARG A 230 -2.72 -4.05 33.74
N ASN A 231 -1.58 -3.49 33.38
CA ASN A 231 -0.45 -4.24 32.83
C ASN A 231 0.26 -5.09 33.89
N GLU A 232 0.18 -4.67 35.17
CA GLU A 232 0.84 -5.35 36.30
C GLU A 232 0.20 -6.70 36.65
N ASP A 233 -1.13 -6.77 36.65
CA ASP A 233 -1.87 -7.93 37.18
C ASP A 233 -3.04 -8.39 36.29
N GLY A 234 -3.22 -7.75 35.13
CA GLY A 234 -4.26 -8.10 34.16
C GLY A 234 -5.68 -7.70 34.56
N VAL A 235 -5.87 -6.96 35.67
CA VAL A 235 -7.21 -6.57 36.15
C VAL A 235 -7.92 -5.72 35.11
N VAL A 236 -9.12 -6.15 34.73
CA VAL A 236 -9.98 -5.46 33.76
C VAL A 236 -10.72 -4.32 34.46
N VAL A 237 -10.52 -3.09 34.00
CA VAL A 237 -11.16 -1.87 34.54
C VAL A 237 -12.22 -1.26 33.62
N ILE A 238 -12.22 -1.66 32.35
CA ILE A 238 -13.26 -1.36 31.37
C ILE A 238 -13.57 -2.65 30.64
N SER A 239 -14.86 -2.91 30.36
CA SER A 239 -15.32 -4.06 29.59
C SER A 239 -16.44 -3.61 28.66
N LYS A 240 -16.29 -3.92 27.36
CA LYS A 240 -17.28 -3.67 26.29
C LYS A 240 -17.90 -2.27 26.28
N GLN A 241 -17.07 -1.23 26.47
CA GLN A 241 -17.54 0.15 26.44
C GLN A 241 -17.43 0.74 25.03
N LYS A 242 -18.54 1.24 24.50
CA LYS A 242 -18.53 2.00 23.25
C LYS A 242 -17.93 3.38 23.46
N LEU A 243 -17.09 3.81 22.53
CA LEU A 243 -16.56 5.16 22.49
C LEU A 243 -17.56 6.11 21.81
N THR A 244 -17.50 7.39 22.17
CA THR A 244 -18.38 8.43 21.61
C THR A 244 -17.63 9.24 20.56
N PRO A 245 -18.15 9.43 19.34
CA PRO A 245 -17.51 10.28 18.35
C PRO A 245 -17.44 11.74 18.84
N LYS A 246 -16.30 12.40 18.60
CA LYS A 246 -16.04 13.80 18.98
C LYS A 246 -15.91 14.74 17.81
N SER A 247 -15.51 14.22 16.65
CA SER A 247 -15.43 15.00 15.42
C SER A 247 -16.62 14.68 14.53
N SER A 248 -17.09 15.69 13.78
CA SER A 248 -18.20 15.55 12.83
C SER A 248 -17.88 14.65 11.65
N ASP A 249 -16.59 14.43 11.37
CA ASP A 249 -16.09 13.55 10.32
C ASP A 249 -15.77 12.12 10.80
N PHE A 250 -16.10 11.80 12.06
CA PHE A 250 -15.90 10.49 12.68
C PHE A 250 -14.45 10.00 12.71
N THR A 251 -13.48 10.91 12.63
CA THR A 251 -12.05 10.56 12.78
C THR A 251 -11.64 10.40 14.24
N ILE A 252 -12.27 11.10 15.19
CA ILE A 252 -11.91 11.08 16.62
C ILE A 252 -13.03 10.51 17.47
N TYR A 253 -12.67 9.57 18.35
CA TYR A 253 -13.53 8.90 19.31
C TYR A 253 -13.01 9.09 20.74
N GLU A 254 -13.93 9.29 21.69
CA GLU A 254 -13.62 9.49 23.11
C GLU A 254 -13.98 8.27 23.94
N LEU A 255 -13.04 7.85 24.79
CA LEU A 255 -13.26 6.97 25.92
C LEU A 255 -13.04 7.73 27.23
N PRO A 256 -14.11 8.12 27.95
CA PRO A 256 -13.98 8.66 29.30
C PRO A 256 -13.31 7.65 30.23
N PHE A 257 -12.22 8.04 30.90
CA PHE A 257 -11.36 7.11 31.63
C PHE A 257 -11.12 7.56 33.08
N TYR A 258 -10.91 8.86 33.32
CA TYR A 258 -10.63 9.41 34.66
C TYR A 258 -11.82 9.31 35.62
N ASP A 259 -13.04 9.62 35.14
CA ASP A 259 -14.26 9.65 35.98
C ASP A 259 -14.65 8.29 36.58
N LYS A 260 -14.05 7.21 36.06
CA LYS A 260 -14.24 5.85 36.55
C LYS A 260 -13.45 5.54 37.82
N LYS A 261 -12.67 6.50 38.35
CA LYS A 261 -11.81 6.36 39.53
C LYS A 261 -10.90 5.12 39.43
N ILE A 262 -10.39 4.88 38.23
CA ILE A 262 -9.47 3.79 37.95
C ILE A 262 -8.19 4.04 38.75
N PRO A 263 -7.64 3.02 39.46
CA PRO A 263 -6.38 3.17 40.18
C PRO A 263 -5.24 3.65 39.28
N ARG A 264 -4.21 4.24 39.89
CA ARG A 264 -3.00 4.60 39.16
C ARG A 264 -2.33 3.35 38.58
N GLY A 265 -1.76 3.49 37.40
CA GLY A 265 -1.08 2.39 36.73
C GLY A 265 -1.01 2.53 35.23
N PHE A 266 -0.42 1.52 34.59
CA PHE A 266 -0.35 1.39 33.13
C PHE A 266 -1.43 0.42 32.67
N TYR A 267 -2.12 0.78 31.60
CA TYR A 267 -3.24 0.03 31.07
C TYR A 267 -3.12 -0.13 29.56
N THR A 268 -3.41 -1.33 29.08
CA THR A 268 -3.58 -1.62 27.65
C THR A 268 -5.07 -1.76 27.35
N ILE A 269 -5.55 -0.94 26.42
CA ILE A 269 -6.93 -0.91 25.94
C ILE A 269 -7.00 -1.68 24.63
N HIS A 270 -7.83 -2.72 24.59
CA HIS A 270 -8.12 -3.47 23.37
C HIS A 270 -9.37 -2.92 22.68
N LEU A 271 -9.25 -2.64 21.39
CA LEU A 271 -10.31 -2.01 20.60
C LEU A 271 -10.77 -2.90 19.44
N THR A 272 -12.08 -2.93 19.24
CA THR A 272 -12.74 -3.50 18.06
C THR A 272 -13.57 -2.42 17.37
N LEU A 273 -13.58 -2.45 16.04
CA LEU A 273 -14.28 -1.52 15.18
C LEU A 273 -15.35 -2.25 14.37
N THR A 274 -16.49 -1.61 14.17
CA THR A 274 -17.57 -2.10 13.32
C THR A 274 -18.03 -0.97 12.42
N PRO A 275 -17.77 -1.03 11.11
CA PRO A 275 -18.26 -0.04 10.15
C PRO A 275 -19.79 0.03 10.14
N SER A 276 -20.37 1.22 10.00
CA SER A 276 -21.83 1.38 9.81
C SER A 276 -22.32 0.83 8.48
N THR A 277 -21.46 0.89 7.45
CA THR A 277 -21.68 0.28 6.14
C THR A 277 -20.70 -0.86 5.90
N ASN A 278 -21.21 -2.02 5.49
CA ASN A 278 -20.37 -3.15 5.11
C ASN A 278 -19.52 -2.85 3.88
N GLY A 279 -18.34 -3.48 3.81
CA GLY A 279 -17.64 -3.74 2.56
C GLY A 279 -16.59 -2.72 2.17
N LYS A 280 -15.40 -2.88 2.75
CA LYS A 280 -14.06 -2.61 2.17
C LYS A 280 -12.98 -2.53 3.23
N PHE A 281 -13.34 -2.31 4.50
CA PHE A 281 -12.37 -2.11 5.57
C PHE A 281 -11.82 -3.43 6.11
N ILE A 282 -10.51 -3.47 6.35
CA ILE A 282 -9.79 -4.60 6.93
C ILE A 282 -8.98 -4.14 8.15
N GLY A 283 -8.62 -5.09 9.03
CA GLY A 283 -7.96 -4.76 10.30
C GLY A 283 -8.93 -4.05 11.24
N LEU A 284 -10.07 -4.67 11.53
CA LEU A 284 -11.11 -4.11 12.42
C LEU A 284 -10.95 -4.55 13.89
N THR A 285 -10.03 -5.47 14.17
CA THR A 285 -9.77 -6.07 15.48
C THR A 285 -8.29 -5.94 15.85
N ASP A 286 -7.95 -6.37 17.07
CA ASP A 286 -6.57 -6.50 17.56
C ASP A 286 -5.81 -5.17 17.70
N HIS A 287 -6.55 -4.06 17.76
CA HIS A 287 -5.98 -2.74 18.05
C HIS A 287 -5.73 -2.59 19.54
N THR A 288 -4.58 -2.02 19.90
CA THR A 288 -4.21 -1.75 21.29
C THR A 288 -3.74 -0.31 21.47
N ILE A 289 -4.12 0.28 22.60
CA ILE A 289 -3.65 1.61 23.03
C ILE A 289 -3.21 1.53 24.49
N ASP A 290 -1.99 1.97 24.74
CA ASP A 290 -1.47 2.07 26.10
C ASP A 290 -1.73 3.46 26.70
N VAL A 291 -2.11 3.48 27.98
CA VAL A 291 -2.33 4.70 28.75
C VAL A 291 -1.80 4.57 30.18
N LYS A 292 -1.55 5.71 30.81
CA LYS A 292 -1.10 5.83 32.20
C LYS A 292 -2.12 6.66 32.98
N VAL A 293 -2.58 6.15 34.11
CA VAL A 293 -3.43 6.87 35.09
C VAL A 293 -2.60 7.27 36.31
#